data_AF-A0A1L6JGT5-F1
#
_entry.id   AF-A0A1L6JGT5-F1
#
_cell.length_a   1.000
_cell.length_b   1.000
_cell.length_c   1.000
_cell.angle_alpha   90.00
_cell.angle_beta   90.00
_cell.angle_gamma   90.00
#
_symmetry.space_group_name_H-M   'P 1'
#
loop_
_entity.id
_entity.type
_entity.pdbx_description
1 polymer ?
#
loop_
_entity_poly.entity_id
_entity_poly.type
_entity_poly.pdbx_seq_one_letter_code
_entity_poly.pdbx_strand_id
1 'polypeptide(L)'
;MKDQGLRDHFYYVKALHERGGIVYAGAMGPDGGLIILHAADQAAAEAVIADDPAVKAGIFTGEARRYTPRFIGTGAPAAANP
;
A
#
# COMPACT_ATOMS: atom_id res chain seq x y z
N MET A 1 -20.25 7.19 11.36
CA MET A 1 -20.35 6.71 9.97
C MET A 1 -19.33 7.35 9.01
N LYS A 2 -18.18 7.86 9.50
CA LYS A 2 -17.09 8.43 8.68
C LYS A 2 -16.00 7.39 8.44
N ASP A 3 -16.38 6.28 7.82
CA ASP A 3 -15.56 5.05 7.76
C ASP A 3 -15.63 4.38 6.38
N GLN A 4 -16.03 5.14 5.34
CA GLN A 4 -16.26 4.59 4.00
C GLN A 4 -14.95 4.46 3.21
N GLY A 5 -14.11 5.50 3.15
CA GLY A 5 -12.90 5.48 2.32
C GLY A 5 -11.81 4.50 2.77
N LEU A 6 -11.67 4.20 4.06
CA LEU A 6 -10.67 3.24 4.57
C LEU A 6 -11.04 1.78 4.27
N ARG A 7 -12.34 1.46 4.25
CA ARG A 7 -12.83 0.13 3.83
C ARG A 7 -12.53 -0.11 2.35
N ASP A 8 -12.81 0.88 1.51
CA ASP A 8 -12.59 0.75 0.06
C ASP A 8 -11.09 0.72 -0.26
N HIS A 9 -10.28 1.52 0.44
CA HIS A 9 -8.82 1.42 0.42
C HIS A 9 -8.34 0.00 0.77
N PHE A 10 -8.84 -0.59 1.87
CA PHE A 10 -8.47 -1.94 2.26
C PHE A 10 -8.75 -2.96 1.16
N TYR A 11 -9.94 -2.92 0.53
CA TYR A 11 -10.27 -3.85 -0.55
C TYR A 11 -9.47 -3.58 -1.83
N TYR A 12 -9.15 -2.32 -2.13
CA TYR A 12 -8.28 -1.95 -3.25
C TYR A 12 -6.88 -2.56 -3.08
N VAL A 13 -6.25 -2.36 -1.91
CA VAL A 13 -4.93 -2.91 -1.57
C VAL A 13 -4.97 -4.44 -1.51
N LYS A 14 -6.02 -5.02 -0.94
CA LYS A 14 -6.21 -6.49 -0.91
C LYS A 14 -6.27 -7.07 -2.32
N ALA A 15 -7.06 -6.49 -3.21
CA ALA A 15 -7.15 -6.93 -4.60
C ALA A 15 -5.83 -6.76 -5.38
N LEU A 16 -5.02 -5.75 -5.05
CA LEU A 16 -3.66 -5.56 -5.58
C LEU A 16 -2.72 -6.68 -5.12
N HIS A 17 -2.81 -7.06 -3.85
CA HIS A 17 -2.03 -8.15 -3.29
C HIS A 17 -2.44 -9.51 -3.86
N GLU A 18 -3.74 -9.80 -3.96
CA GLU A 18 -4.26 -11.07 -4.49
C GLU A 18 -3.87 -11.33 -5.94
N ARG A 19 -3.64 -10.27 -6.75
CA ARG A 19 -3.14 -10.39 -8.13
C ARG A 19 -1.61 -10.39 -8.24
N GLY A 20 -0.88 -10.44 -7.13
CA GLY A 20 0.59 -10.43 -7.10
C GLY A 20 1.25 -9.07 -7.35
N GLY A 21 0.48 -7.98 -7.29
CA GLY A 21 1.00 -6.63 -7.50
C GLY A 21 1.71 -6.04 -6.28
N ILE A 22 1.49 -6.58 -5.08
CA ILE A 22 2.06 -6.11 -3.82
C ILE A 22 2.91 -7.21 -3.17
N VAL A 23 4.11 -6.85 -2.72
CA VAL A 23 5.01 -7.70 -1.93
C VAL A 23 4.72 -7.55 -0.44
N TYR A 24 4.56 -6.31 0.04
CA TYR A 24 4.25 -5.99 1.42
C TYR A 24 3.27 -4.82 1.48
N ALA A 25 2.31 -4.88 2.39
CA ALA A 25 1.45 -3.75 2.73
C ALA A 25 1.12 -3.79 4.21
N GLY A 26 1.10 -2.63 4.86
CA GLY A 26 0.74 -2.53 6.27
C GLY A 26 0.69 -1.09 6.76
N ALA A 27 0.19 -0.94 7.99
CA ALA A 27 0.20 0.34 8.69
C ALA A 27 1.65 0.76 9.01
N MET A 28 1.94 2.05 8.86
CA MET A 28 3.19 2.68 9.24
C MET A 28 2.87 3.76 10.28
N GLY A 29 2.83 3.36 11.55
CA GLY A 29 2.34 4.21 12.63
C GLY A 29 0.81 4.39 12.60
N PRO A 30 0.27 5.39 13.32
CA PRO A 30 -1.18 5.59 13.45
C PRO A 30 -1.82 6.27 12.24
N ASP A 31 -1.06 7.04 11.45
CA ASP A 31 -1.60 7.98 10.46
C ASP A 31 -1.21 7.65 9.01
N GLY A 32 -0.63 6.47 8.77
CA GLY A 32 -0.11 6.13 7.44
C GLY A 32 0.06 4.65 7.17
N GLY A 33 0.51 4.36 5.96
CA GLY A 33 0.81 3.01 5.49
C GLY A 33 2.07 2.98 4.65
N LEU A 34 2.65 1.79 4.54
CA LEU A 34 3.74 1.50 3.61
C LEU A 34 3.36 0.33 2.73
N ILE A 35 3.57 0.49 1.42
CA ILE A 35 3.36 -0.56 0.43
C ILE A 35 4.65 -0.72 -0.38
N ILE A 36 5.12 -1.96 -0.49
CA ILE A 36 6.13 -2.37 -1.48
C ILE A 36 5.38 -3.13 -2.56
N LEU A 37 5.38 -2.57 -3.78
CA LEU A 37 4.63 -3.09 -4.92
C LEU A 37 5.49 -3.22 -6.17
N HIS A 38 5.05 -4.07 -7.09
CA HIS A 38 5.61 -4.20 -8.42
C HIS A 38 4.91 -3.21 -9.37
N ALA A 39 5.71 -2.42 -10.09
CA ALA A 39 5.26 -1.55 -11.16
C ALA A 39 6.26 -1.61 -12.32
N ALA A 40 5.77 -1.51 -13.56
CA ALA A 40 6.62 -1.51 -14.74
C ALA A 40 7.55 -0.29 -14.79
N ASP A 41 7.04 0.86 -14.34
CA ASP A 41 7.73 2.13 -14.28
C ASP A 41 7.13 3.04 -13.20
N GLN A 42 7.64 4.28 -13.12
CA GLN A 42 7.21 5.27 -12.13
C GLN A 42 5.76 5.71 -12.36
N ALA A 43 5.33 5.87 -13.61
CA ALA A 43 3.98 6.31 -13.94
C ALA A 43 2.93 5.25 -13.53
N ALA A 44 3.24 3.96 -13.72
CA ALA A 44 2.40 2.87 -13.23
C ALA A 44 2.28 2.85 -11.70
N ALA A 45 3.38 3.15 -10.98
CA ALA A 45 3.36 3.24 -9.52
C ALA A 45 2.52 4.43 -9.02
N GLU A 46 2.65 5.59 -9.68
CA GLU A 46 1.85 6.77 -9.40
C GLU A 46 0.37 6.56 -9.72
N ALA A 47 0.05 5.82 -10.78
CA ALA A 47 -1.32 5.45 -11.12
C ALA A 47 -1.96 4.58 -10.02
N VAL A 48 -1.21 3.65 -9.43
CA VAL A 48 -1.70 2.85 -8.28
C VAL A 48 -2.08 3.75 -7.10
N ILE A 49 -1.27 4.77 -6.80
CA ILE A 49 -1.59 5.73 -5.73
C ILE A 49 -2.80 6.57 -6.10
N ALA A 50 -2.83 7.12 -7.32
CA ALA A 50 -3.92 7.95 -7.80
C ALA A 50 -5.25 7.19 -7.86
N ASP A 51 -5.21 5.86 -8.05
CA ASP A 51 -6.40 5.01 -8.11
C ASP A 51 -6.96 4.59 -6.76
N ASP A 52 -6.18 4.76 -5.68
CA ASP A 52 -6.59 4.41 -4.33
C ASP A 52 -7.85 5.21 -3.90
N PRO A 53 -8.93 4.54 -3.45
CA PRO A 53 -10.14 5.20 -2.97
C PRO A 53 -9.90 6.23 -1.86
N ALA A 54 -8.97 5.99 -0.94
CA ALA A 54 -8.66 6.94 0.13
C ALA A 54 -7.88 8.16 -0.37
N VAL A 55 -7.09 8.02 -1.44
CA VAL A 55 -6.43 9.16 -2.09
C VAL A 55 -7.44 9.99 -2.88
N LYS A 56 -8.31 9.35 -3.67
CA LYS A 56 -9.41 10.03 -4.40
C LYS A 56 -10.38 10.76 -3.48
N ALA A 57 -10.62 10.21 -2.29
CA ALA A 57 -11.45 10.81 -1.25
C ALA A 57 -10.73 11.92 -0.44
N GLY A 58 -9.45 12.18 -0.69
CA GLY A 58 -8.65 13.18 0.02
C GLY A 58 -8.34 12.82 1.48
N ILE A 59 -8.43 11.53 1.85
CA ILE A 59 -8.10 11.02 3.19
C ILE A 59 -6.60 10.82 3.32
N PHE A 60 -5.98 10.23 2.29
CA PHE A 60 -4.54 10.03 2.21
C PHE A 60 -3.91 10.89 1.12
N THR A 61 -2.66 11.25 1.36
CA THR A 61 -1.72 11.61 0.31
C THR A 61 -0.74 10.45 0.14
N GLY A 62 -0.16 10.31 -1.05
CA GLY A 62 0.77 9.22 -1.32
C GLY A 62 1.87 9.65 -2.28
N GLU A 63 3.03 9.02 -2.14
CA GLU A 63 4.14 9.14 -3.07
C GLU A 63 4.72 7.76 -3.38
N ALA A 64 5.08 7.53 -4.65
CA ALA A 64 5.80 6.34 -5.06
C ALA A 64 7.24 6.72 -5.32
N ARG A 65 8.18 5.92 -4.80
CA ARG A 65 9.60 6.03 -5.12
C ARG A 65 10.13 4.68 -5.56
N ARG A 66 10.96 4.68 -6.61
CA ARG A 66 11.69 3.48 -7.01
C ARG A 66 12.49 2.95 -5.83
N TYR A 67 12.27 1.69 -5.49
CA TYR A 67 12.97 1.02 -4.42
C TYR A 67 13.68 -0.23 -4.96
N THR A 68 14.95 -0.41 -4.59
CA THR A 68 15.72 -1.62 -4.87
C THR A 68 16.07 -2.27 -3.54
N PRO A 69 15.49 -3.46 -3.21
CA PRO A 69 15.83 -4.15 -1.98
C PRO A 69 17.32 -4.47 -1.89
N ARG A 70 18.00 -3.98 -0.85
CA ARG A 70 19.43 -4.23 -0.58
C ARG A 70 19.71 -4.69 0.84
N PHE A 71 18.66 -4.94 1.62
CA PHE A 71 18.78 -5.43 2.99
C PHE A 71 18.82 -6.96 3.04
N ILE A 72 19.49 -7.48 4.06
CA ILE A 72 19.46 -8.88 4.47
C ILE A 72 18.74 -8.91 5.82
N GLY A 73 17.64 -9.66 5.89
CA GLY A 73 16.83 -9.80 7.11
C GLY A 73 16.66 -11.27 7.49
N THR A 74 16.43 -11.54 8.77
CA THR A 74 16.12 -12.88 9.29
C THR A 74 14.65 -13.27 9.12
N GLY A 75 13.79 -12.32 8.72
CA GLY A 75 12.39 -12.58 8.37
C GLY A 75 11.48 -12.97 9.53
N ALA A 76 11.80 -12.60 10.79
CA ALA A 76 10.90 -12.87 11.91
C ALA A 76 9.53 -12.20 11.66
N PRO A 77 8.42 -12.96 11.69
CA PRO A 77 7.11 -12.41 11.41
C PRO A 77 6.67 -11.44 12.52
N ALA A 78 6.06 -10.32 12.12
CA ALA A 78 5.24 -9.55 13.05
C ALA A 78 4.01 -10.38 13.44
N ALA A 79 3.56 -10.27 14.69
CA ALA A 79 2.32 -10.89 15.14
C ALA A 79 1.17 -10.51 14.18
N ALA A 80 0.29 -11.48 13.90
CA ALA A 80 -0.83 -11.28 12.99
C ALA A 80 -1.61 -10.00 13.36
N ASN A 81 -1.88 -9.16 12.36
CA ASN A 81 -2.77 -8.01 12.54
C ASN A 81 -4.14 -8.52 13.05
N PRO A 82 -4.70 -7.92 14.12
CA PRO A 82 -6.05 -8.25 14.59
C PRO A 82 -7.12 -7.88 13.56
#